data_AF-A0A224XUQ5-F1
#
_entry.id   AF-A0A224XUQ5-F1
#
_cell.length_a   1.000
_cell.length_b   1.000
_cell.length_c   1.000
_cell.angle_alpha   90.00
_cell.angle_beta   90.00
_cell.angle_gamma   90.00
#
_symmetry.space_group_name_H-M   'P 1'
#
loop_
_entity.id
_entity.type
_entity.pdbx_description
1 polymer ?
#
loop_
_entity_poly.entity_id
_entity_poly.type
_entity_poly.pdbx_seq_one_letter_code
_entity_poly.pdbx_strand_id
1 'polypeptide(L)'
;LYHYFNVEIADPRTKDYFLTSPLPILLTLILYHGFVRNIGPKLMQNREAFNLKPVIFYYNIVQIVTCIYLFWKGSSMLLGWNHRFNILCEPIEWEETPYSQEMIRIIWLYTVTKLADLLDTVFFVLRKKNSKVSFLHLYHHTGMVLLSWSCLKWLPGGHDVILGYINVFVHAFMYAYYTFALFDSERCNWLKKYITQMQMAQFFINIIHSSIVLIQPDCTYPKWTTLVIIPQNTFMLFLFFDFYRKEYIKKKSDDNKNHHRVE
;
A
#
# COMPACT_ATOMS: atom_id res chain seq x y z
N LEU A 1 21.74 20.23 -3.33
CA LEU A 1 20.60 19.45 -2.79
C LEU A 1 20.03 18.46 -3.82
N TYR A 2 19.59 18.90 -5.00
CA TYR A 2 19.06 17.99 -6.04
C TYR A 2 20.08 16.91 -6.46
N HIS A 3 21.33 17.30 -6.78
CA HIS A 3 22.39 16.37 -7.16
C HIS A 3 22.67 15.33 -6.08
N TYR A 4 22.83 15.78 -4.83
CA TYR A 4 23.02 14.92 -3.66
C TYR A 4 21.96 13.80 -3.57
N PHE A 5 20.67 14.15 -3.56
CA PHE A 5 19.59 13.17 -3.41
C PHE A 5 19.39 12.24 -4.62
N ASN A 6 19.73 12.70 -5.82
CA ASN A 6 19.41 11.99 -7.06
C ASN A 6 20.58 11.24 -7.68
N VAL A 7 21.80 11.62 -7.33
CA VAL A 7 23.05 11.11 -7.91
C VAL A 7 23.96 10.54 -6.84
N GLU A 8 24.21 11.27 -5.74
CA GLU A 8 25.25 10.86 -4.77
C GLU A 8 24.80 9.77 -3.80
N ILE A 9 23.58 9.86 -3.27
CA ILE A 9 23.05 8.85 -2.34
C ILE A 9 22.08 7.87 -3.00
N ALA A 10 21.86 8.01 -4.31
CA ALA A 10 20.98 7.13 -5.07
C ALA A 10 21.70 5.80 -5.33
N ASP A 11 20.97 4.69 -5.22
CA ASP A 11 21.55 3.38 -5.52
C ASP A 11 21.81 3.26 -7.04
N PRO A 12 23.07 3.07 -7.48
CA PRO A 12 23.42 3.04 -8.90
C PRO A 12 22.78 1.86 -9.64
N ARG A 13 22.43 0.77 -8.94
CA ARG A 13 21.81 -0.44 -9.53
C ARG A 13 20.39 -0.19 -10.01
N THR A 14 19.79 0.91 -9.55
CA THR A 14 18.41 1.27 -9.88
C THR A 14 18.34 2.21 -11.08
N LYS A 15 19.47 2.74 -11.57
CA LYS A 15 19.52 3.82 -12.57
C LYS A 15 18.73 3.53 -13.85
N ASP A 16 18.69 2.27 -14.29
CA ASP A 16 18.09 1.87 -15.56
C ASP A 16 16.58 1.57 -15.43
N TYR A 17 16.05 1.56 -14.20
CA TYR A 17 14.63 1.37 -13.98
C TYR A 17 13.84 2.65 -14.27
N PHE A 18 12.72 2.51 -14.97
CA PHE A 18 11.77 3.61 -15.14
C PHE A 18 11.22 4.02 -13.76
N LEU A 19 11.05 5.33 -13.54
CA LEU A 19 10.58 5.97 -12.29
C LEU A 19 11.63 6.17 -11.18
N THR A 20 12.92 6.14 -11.46
CA THR A 20 13.95 6.48 -10.44
C THR A 20 14.20 7.99 -10.27
N SER A 21 13.59 8.82 -11.11
CA SER A 21 13.60 10.28 -10.95
C SER A 21 12.43 10.73 -10.07
N PRO A 22 12.61 11.71 -9.17
CA PRO A 22 11.55 12.23 -8.29
C PRO A 22 10.52 13.03 -9.07
N LEU A 23 10.91 13.68 -10.17
CA LEU A 23 10.04 14.62 -10.88
C LEU A 23 8.78 13.93 -11.45
N PRO A 24 8.87 12.78 -12.15
CA PRO A 24 7.69 12.03 -12.57
C PRO A 24 6.75 11.66 -11.42
N ILE A 25 7.29 11.26 -10.26
CA ILE A 25 6.49 10.86 -9.09
C ILE A 25 5.76 12.07 -8.50
N LEU A 26 6.48 13.17 -8.27
CA LEU A 26 5.90 14.39 -7.72
C LEU A 26 4.84 14.97 -8.66
N LEU A 27 5.13 15.02 -9.98
CA LEU A 27 4.17 15.47 -10.98
C LEU A 27 2.92 14.57 -10.99
N THR A 28 3.10 13.25 -10.95
CA THR A 28 1.99 12.29 -10.89
C THR A 28 1.12 12.54 -9.66
N LEU A 29 1.71 12.73 -8.48
CA LEU A 29 0.97 13.00 -7.25
C LEU A 29 0.26 14.36 -7.28
N ILE A 30 0.89 15.41 -7.82
CA ILE A 30 0.26 16.73 -7.98
C ILE A 30 -0.95 16.64 -8.90
N LEU A 31 -0.79 16.01 -10.07
CA LEU A 31 -1.87 15.81 -11.02
C LEU A 31 -2.99 14.95 -10.44
N TYR A 32 -2.63 13.87 -9.74
CA TYR A 32 -3.56 13.00 -9.04
C TYR A 32 -4.40 13.77 -8.02
N HIS A 33 -3.78 14.54 -7.11
CA HIS A 33 -4.50 15.33 -6.11
C HIS A 33 -5.37 16.41 -6.75
N GLY A 34 -4.85 17.11 -7.76
CA GLY A 34 -5.60 18.10 -8.53
C GLY A 34 -6.83 17.48 -9.21
N PHE A 35 -6.68 16.29 -9.77
CA PHE A 35 -7.78 15.55 -10.38
C PHE A 35 -8.82 15.09 -9.35
N VAL A 36 -8.41 14.33 -8.33
CA VAL A 36 -9.37 13.66 -7.43
C VAL A 36 -10.12 14.62 -6.52
N ARG A 37 -9.52 15.76 -6.14
CA ARG A 37 -10.14 16.73 -5.24
C ARG A 37 -10.93 17.81 -5.97
N ASN A 38 -10.45 18.27 -7.12
CA ASN A 38 -10.97 19.46 -7.76
C ASN A 38 -11.50 19.19 -9.17
N ILE A 39 -10.63 18.80 -10.10
CA ILE A 39 -10.96 18.76 -11.54
C ILE A 39 -11.99 17.67 -11.82
N GLY A 40 -11.75 16.44 -11.36
CA GLY A 40 -12.61 15.28 -11.58
C GLY A 40 -14.03 15.48 -11.04
N PRO A 41 -14.21 15.85 -9.76
CA PRO A 41 -15.55 16.12 -9.22
C PRO A 41 -16.31 17.22 -9.97
N LYS A 42 -15.63 18.30 -10.37
CA LYS A 42 -16.23 19.38 -11.18
C LYS A 42 -16.64 18.90 -12.57
N LEU A 43 -15.78 18.15 -13.26
CA LEU A 43 -16.09 17.57 -14.58
C LEU A 43 -17.27 16.59 -14.52
N MET A 44 -17.41 15.86 -13.41
CA MET A 44 -18.47 14.89 -13.20
C MET A 44 -19.77 15.51 -12.70
N GLN A 45 -19.80 16.76 -12.26
CA GLN A 45 -20.99 17.37 -11.65
C GLN A 45 -22.24 17.21 -12.53
N ASN A 46 -22.10 17.56 -13.81
CA ASN A 46 -23.18 17.53 -14.81
C ASN A 46 -23.17 16.29 -15.71
N ARG A 47 -22.42 15.23 -15.35
CA ARG A 47 -22.34 13.97 -16.10
C ARG A 47 -22.93 12.83 -15.29
N GLU A 48 -23.44 11.79 -15.95
CA GLU A 48 -23.81 10.56 -15.25
C GLU A 48 -22.56 9.80 -14.79
N ALA A 49 -22.73 8.91 -13.79
CA ALA A 49 -21.64 8.07 -13.33
C ALA A 49 -21.23 7.10 -14.44
N PHE A 50 -19.94 7.03 -14.76
CA PHE A 50 -19.45 6.14 -15.81
C PHE A 50 -19.64 4.66 -15.42
N ASN A 51 -20.07 3.84 -16.37
CA ASN A 51 -20.08 2.38 -16.22
C ASN A 51 -18.67 1.81 -16.45
N LEU A 52 -17.84 1.89 -15.42
CA LEU A 52 -16.47 1.38 -15.42
C LEU A 52 -16.36 -0.05 -14.89
N LYS A 53 -17.49 -0.77 -14.72
CA LYS A 53 -17.47 -2.14 -14.15
C LYS A 53 -16.49 -3.09 -14.87
N PRO A 54 -16.48 -3.23 -16.21
CA PRO A 54 -15.53 -4.12 -16.88
C PRO A 54 -14.07 -3.66 -16.70
N VAL A 55 -13.82 -2.35 -16.77
CA VAL A 55 -12.48 -1.79 -16.58
C VAL A 55 -11.95 -2.10 -15.18
N ILE A 56 -12.76 -1.85 -14.15
CA ILE A 56 -12.38 -2.12 -12.75
C ILE A 56 -12.22 -3.63 -12.51
N PHE A 57 -13.04 -4.47 -13.16
CA PHE A 57 -12.87 -5.92 -13.09
C PHE A 57 -11.49 -6.36 -13.58
N TYR A 58 -11.10 -5.99 -14.81
CA TYR A 58 -9.79 -6.36 -15.35
C TYR A 58 -8.65 -5.74 -14.55
N TYR A 59 -8.78 -4.48 -14.14
CA TYR A 59 -7.82 -3.82 -13.28
C TYR A 59 -7.61 -4.58 -11.95
N ASN A 60 -8.69 -4.99 -11.28
CA ASN A 60 -8.57 -5.75 -10.04
C ASN A 60 -7.94 -7.13 -10.27
N ILE A 61 -8.23 -7.81 -11.40
CA ILE A 61 -7.58 -9.08 -11.73
C ILE A 61 -6.07 -8.91 -11.91
N VAL A 62 -5.64 -7.87 -12.64
CA VAL A 62 -4.21 -7.54 -12.80
C VAL A 62 -3.57 -7.26 -11.44
N GLN A 63 -4.25 -6.51 -10.57
CA GLN A 63 -3.78 -6.23 -9.22
C GLN A 63 -3.64 -7.50 -8.37
N ILE A 64 -4.62 -8.40 -8.40
CA ILE A 64 -4.57 -9.69 -7.69
C ILE A 64 -3.39 -10.53 -8.17
N VAL A 65 -3.24 -10.71 -9.49
CA VAL A 65 -2.15 -11.51 -10.07
C VAL A 65 -0.79 -10.91 -9.70
N THR A 66 -0.65 -9.59 -9.79
CA THR A 66 0.61 -8.89 -9.43
C THR A 66 0.92 -9.05 -7.95
N CYS A 67 -0.08 -8.91 -7.07
CA CYS A 67 0.09 -9.12 -5.63
C CYS A 67 0.48 -10.57 -5.29
N ILE A 68 -0.15 -11.56 -5.92
CA ILE A 68 0.20 -12.99 -5.74
C ILE A 68 1.61 -13.27 -6.24
N TYR A 69 2.00 -12.71 -7.40
CA TYR A 69 3.35 -12.85 -7.93
C TYR A 69 4.41 -12.26 -6.99
N LEU A 70 4.20 -11.03 -6.51
CA LEU A 70 5.09 -10.38 -5.55
C LEU A 70 5.16 -11.14 -4.23
N PHE A 71 4.02 -11.64 -3.75
CA PHE A 71 3.98 -12.47 -2.54
C PHE A 71 4.78 -13.75 -2.74
N TRP A 72 4.59 -14.47 -3.85
CA TRP A 72 5.32 -15.69 -4.17
C TRP A 72 6.84 -15.45 -4.25
N LYS A 73 7.27 -14.38 -4.93
CA LYS A 73 8.68 -13.97 -5.01
C LYS A 73 9.25 -13.60 -3.63
N GLY A 74 8.49 -12.88 -2.81
CA GLY A 74 8.85 -12.61 -1.42
C GLY A 74 8.99 -13.90 -0.62
N SER A 75 8.01 -14.81 -0.69
CA SER A 75 8.06 -16.10 0.00
C SER A 75 9.25 -16.94 -0.45
N SER A 76 9.64 -16.91 -1.73
CA SER A 76 10.82 -17.63 -2.19
C SER A 76 12.13 -17.04 -1.66
N MET A 77 12.17 -15.75 -1.34
CA MET A 77 13.31 -15.13 -0.65
C MET A 77 13.34 -15.43 0.84
N LEU A 78 12.17 -15.37 1.50
CA LEU A 78 12.05 -15.62 2.95
C LEU A 78 12.21 -17.10 3.32
N LEU A 79 11.57 -18.00 2.58
CA LEU A 79 11.40 -19.42 2.92
C LEU A 79 12.10 -20.35 1.91
N GLY A 80 12.81 -19.78 0.93
CA GLY A 80 13.50 -20.57 -0.09
C GLY A 80 14.60 -21.44 0.48
N TRP A 81 15.05 -22.42 -0.30
CA TRP A 81 15.99 -23.47 0.12
C TRP A 81 17.26 -22.94 0.81
N ASN A 82 17.72 -21.75 0.44
CA ASN A 82 18.94 -21.15 0.99
C ASN A 82 18.72 -20.19 2.18
N HIS A 83 17.47 -19.98 2.65
CA HIS A 83 17.09 -19.15 3.81
C HIS A 83 17.95 -17.87 3.97
N ARG A 84 18.15 -17.15 2.86
CA ARG A 84 19.13 -16.05 2.83
C ARG A 84 18.63 -14.79 3.54
N PHE A 85 17.31 -14.58 3.56
CA PHE A 85 16.67 -13.43 4.19
C PHE A 85 16.58 -13.63 5.70
N ASN A 86 17.10 -12.69 6.47
CA ASN A 86 17.04 -12.70 7.93
C ASN A 86 15.88 -11.82 8.42
N ILE A 87 14.80 -12.46 8.89
CA ILE A 87 13.60 -11.78 9.41
C ILE A 87 13.89 -10.95 10.69
N LEU A 88 14.94 -11.27 11.45
CA LEU A 88 15.29 -10.50 12.64
C LEU A 88 16.03 -9.21 12.29
N CYS A 89 16.94 -9.28 11.33
CA CYS A 89 17.64 -8.12 10.79
C CYS A 89 18.19 -8.45 9.41
N GLU A 90 17.54 -7.94 8.37
CA GLU A 90 18.03 -8.04 7.00
C GLU A 90 18.83 -6.77 6.65
N PRO A 91 20.14 -6.88 6.41
CA PRO A 91 20.94 -5.75 5.94
C PRO A 91 20.62 -5.41 4.48
N ILE A 92 21.02 -4.22 4.04
CA ILE A 92 21.00 -3.89 2.61
C ILE A 92 22.28 -4.45 2.00
N GLU A 93 22.12 -5.35 1.04
CA GLU A 93 23.22 -5.80 0.19
C GLU A 93 23.43 -4.76 -0.91
N TRP A 94 24.62 -4.13 -0.95
CA TRP A 94 24.96 -3.07 -1.91
C TRP A 94 25.67 -3.59 -3.17
N GLU A 95 26.21 -4.79 -3.10
CA GLU A 95 26.88 -5.43 -4.25
C GLU A 95 25.86 -5.91 -5.29
N GLU A 96 26.27 -5.97 -6.55
CA GLU A 96 25.45 -6.51 -7.64
C GLU A 96 25.50 -8.04 -7.66
N THR A 97 24.65 -8.65 -6.83
CA THR A 97 24.46 -10.11 -6.81
C THR A 97 23.10 -10.50 -7.41
N PRO A 98 22.91 -11.75 -7.87
CA PRO A 98 21.60 -12.21 -8.35
C PRO A 98 20.46 -12.01 -7.33
N TYR A 99 20.76 -12.11 -6.04
CA TYR A 99 19.81 -11.85 -4.95
C TYR A 99 19.42 -10.38 -4.88
N SER A 100 20.40 -9.47 -4.82
CA SER A 100 20.15 -8.02 -4.75
C SER A 100 19.39 -7.50 -5.99
N GLN A 101 19.72 -8.01 -7.17
CA GLN A 101 19.05 -7.65 -8.42
C GLN A 101 17.60 -8.11 -8.43
N GLU A 102 17.32 -9.32 -7.95
CA GLU A 102 15.95 -9.80 -7.81
C GLU A 102 15.17 -8.99 -6.77
N MET A 103 15.81 -8.62 -5.65
CA MET A 103 15.22 -7.77 -4.62
C MET A 103 14.81 -6.40 -5.19
N ILE A 104 15.70 -5.75 -5.93
CA ILE A 104 15.44 -4.49 -6.62
C ILE A 104 14.25 -4.63 -7.59
N ARG A 105 14.17 -5.71 -8.37
CA ARG A 105 13.04 -5.96 -9.29
C ARG A 105 11.71 -6.07 -8.56
N ILE A 106 11.68 -6.77 -7.43
CA ILE A 106 10.48 -6.92 -6.59
C ILE A 106 10.05 -5.55 -6.04
N ILE A 107 10.99 -4.77 -5.51
CA ILE A 107 10.72 -3.43 -4.95
C ILE A 107 10.25 -2.46 -6.06
N TRP A 108 10.86 -2.53 -7.23
CA TRP A 108 10.45 -1.75 -8.39
C TRP A 108 9.01 -2.08 -8.81
N LEU A 109 8.70 -3.37 -8.98
CA LEU A 109 7.35 -3.80 -9.35
C LEU A 109 6.32 -3.48 -8.26
N TYR A 110 6.70 -3.54 -6.98
CA TYR A 110 5.88 -3.06 -5.88
C TYR A 110 5.59 -1.56 -5.98
N THR A 111 6.60 -0.75 -6.32
CA THR A 111 6.46 0.71 -6.53
C THR A 111 5.51 1.02 -7.69
N VAL A 112 5.63 0.29 -8.81
CA VAL A 112 4.70 0.38 -9.94
C VAL A 112 3.27 0.04 -9.51
N THR A 113 3.10 -1.02 -8.71
CA THR A 113 1.80 -1.38 -8.13
C THR A 113 1.22 -0.23 -7.31
N LYS A 114 2.01 0.43 -6.45
CA LYS A 114 1.53 1.57 -5.65
C LYS A 114 1.10 2.77 -6.49
N LEU A 115 1.74 3.00 -7.65
CA LEU A 115 1.28 4.00 -8.62
C LEU A 115 -0.03 3.59 -9.28
N ALA A 116 -0.17 2.31 -9.65
CA ALA A 116 -1.41 1.77 -10.20
C ALA A 116 -2.58 1.89 -9.20
N ASP A 117 -2.32 1.70 -7.90
CA ASP A 117 -3.31 1.85 -6.83
C ASP A 117 -3.95 3.26 -6.78
N LEU A 118 -3.29 4.30 -7.32
CA LEU A 118 -3.88 5.64 -7.45
C LEU A 118 -5.15 5.64 -8.33
N LEU A 119 -5.26 4.70 -9.27
CA LEU A 119 -6.44 4.57 -10.14
C LEU A 119 -7.70 4.21 -9.36
N ASP A 120 -7.59 3.58 -8.18
CA ASP A 120 -8.75 3.27 -7.31
C ASP A 120 -9.55 4.53 -7.01
N THR A 121 -8.86 5.61 -6.64
CA THR A 121 -9.49 6.89 -6.33
C THR A 121 -10.04 7.57 -7.57
N VAL A 122 -9.33 7.45 -8.71
CA VAL A 122 -9.81 7.96 -10.01
C VAL A 122 -11.13 7.29 -10.37
N PHE A 123 -11.23 5.96 -10.20
CA PHE A 123 -12.47 5.21 -10.42
C PHE A 123 -13.59 5.65 -9.46
N PHE A 124 -13.29 5.97 -8.20
CA PHE A 124 -14.30 6.51 -7.28
C PHE A 124 -14.88 7.83 -7.79
N VAL A 125 -14.03 8.75 -8.24
CA VAL A 125 -14.48 10.05 -8.76
C VAL A 125 -15.31 9.88 -10.03
N LEU A 126 -14.84 9.08 -10.99
CA LEU A 126 -15.54 8.83 -12.25
C LEU A 126 -16.88 8.09 -12.08
N ARG A 127 -17.03 7.34 -10.97
CA ARG A 127 -18.29 6.66 -10.60
C ARG A 127 -19.16 7.47 -9.64
N LYS A 128 -18.82 8.73 -9.36
CA LYS A 128 -19.50 9.59 -8.38
C LYS A 128 -19.58 8.99 -6.96
N LYS A 129 -18.59 8.20 -6.56
CA LYS A 129 -18.47 7.61 -5.22
C LYS A 129 -17.56 8.45 -4.34
N ASN A 130 -17.78 9.77 -4.29
CA ASN A 130 -16.94 10.72 -3.56
C ASN A 130 -16.85 10.43 -2.05
N SER A 131 -17.87 9.78 -1.46
CA SER A 131 -17.82 9.33 -0.06
C SER A 131 -16.73 8.29 0.23
N LYS A 132 -16.18 7.64 -0.81
CA LYS A 132 -15.04 6.72 -0.72
C LYS A 132 -13.69 7.44 -0.80
N VAL A 133 -13.65 8.67 -1.31
CA VAL A 133 -12.45 9.52 -1.37
C VAL A 133 -12.23 10.16 0.01
N SER A 134 -11.84 9.33 0.98
CA SER A 134 -11.60 9.75 2.36
C SER A 134 -10.17 10.29 2.54
N PHE A 135 -9.96 11.06 3.61
CA PHE A 135 -8.61 11.45 4.03
C PHE A 135 -7.69 10.24 4.20
N LEU A 136 -8.18 9.19 4.87
CA LEU A 136 -7.46 7.92 5.06
C LEU A 136 -6.95 7.35 3.73
N HIS A 137 -7.83 7.24 2.74
CA HIS A 137 -7.48 6.69 1.44
C HIS A 137 -6.45 7.58 0.72
N LEU A 138 -6.71 8.88 0.59
CA LEU A 138 -5.78 9.80 -0.09
C LEU A 138 -4.40 9.87 0.59
N TYR A 139 -4.38 9.94 1.93
CA TYR A 139 -3.15 9.98 2.71
C TYR A 139 -2.34 8.70 2.51
N HIS A 140 -2.99 7.54 2.63
CA HIS A 140 -2.35 6.25 2.47
C HIS A 140 -1.75 6.08 1.07
N HIS A 141 -2.54 6.26 0.02
CA HIS A 141 -2.09 6.06 -1.36
C HIS A 141 -0.95 7.01 -1.74
N THR A 142 -0.99 8.27 -1.28
CA THR A 142 0.12 9.22 -1.46
C THR A 142 1.37 8.77 -0.72
N GLY A 143 1.22 8.42 0.56
CA GLY A 143 2.32 7.99 1.41
C GLY A 143 3.00 6.72 0.90
N MET A 144 2.23 5.73 0.44
CA MET A 144 2.78 4.48 -0.08
C MET A 144 3.57 4.68 -1.38
N VAL A 145 3.13 5.56 -2.28
CA VAL A 145 3.91 5.91 -3.48
C VAL A 145 5.22 6.58 -3.10
N LEU A 146 5.19 7.56 -2.20
CA LEU A 146 6.41 8.25 -1.76
C LEU A 146 7.36 7.30 -1.03
N LEU A 147 6.85 6.45 -0.14
CA LEU A 147 7.63 5.51 0.64
C LEU A 147 8.27 4.44 -0.24
N SER A 148 7.49 3.80 -1.12
CA SER A 148 8.00 2.76 -2.03
C SER A 148 9.04 3.31 -3.01
N TRP A 149 8.80 4.50 -3.57
CA TRP A 149 9.78 5.17 -4.42
C TRP A 149 11.06 5.53 -3.67
N SER A 150 10.95 6.06 -2.45
CA SER A 150 12.11 6.40 -1.60
C SER A 150 12.93 5.16 -1.26
N CYS A 151 12.25 4.04 -0.95
CA CYS A 151 12.89 2.74 -0.74
C CYS A 151 13.62 2.27 -2.00
N LEU A 152 12.96 2.27 -3.15
CA LEU A 152 13.60 1.93 -4.42
C LEU A 152 14.83 2.81 -4.70
N LYS A 153 14.76 4.11 -4.40
CA LYS A 153 15.82 5.06 -4.76
C LYS A 153 17.04 5.00 -3.84
N TRP A 154 16.83 4.85 -2.54
CA TRP A 154 17.88 5.03 -1.52
C TRP A 154 18.17 3.78 -0.69
N LEU A 155 17.21 2.87 -0.56
CA LEU A 155 17.31 1.69 0.30
C LEU A 155 16.68 0.47 -0.39
N PRO A 156 17.18 0.03 -1.56
CA PRO A 156 16.52 -1.02 -2.33
C PRO A 156 16.86 -2.40 -1.77
N GLY A 157 16.24 -2.73 -0.63
CA GLY A 157 16.37 -4.02 0.04
C GLY A 157 16.30 -3.88 1.56
N GLY A 158 16.69 -4.95 2.24
CA GLY A 158 16.81 -4.97 3.69
C GLY A 158 15.50 -5.18 4.44
N HIS A 159 15.55 -4.85 5.72
CA HIS A 159 14.52 -5.16 6.72
C HIS A 159 13.11 -4.70 6.33
N ASP A 160 12.97 -3.50 5.76
CA ASP A 160 11.66 -2.91 5.46
C ASP A 160 10.92 -3.58 4.29
N VAL A 161 11.57 -4.50 3.55
CA VAL A 161 10.90 -5.28 2.49
C VAL A 161 9.74 -6.13 3.02
N ILE A 162 9.81 -6.54 4.30
CA ILE A 162 8.72 -7.28 4.97
C ILE A 162 7.41 -6.48 4.99
N LEU A 163 7.47 -5.15 5.06
CA LEU A 163 6.30 -4.29 4.97
C LEU A 163 5.60 -4.49 3.63
N GLY A 164 6.36 -4.47 2.53
CA GLY A 164 5.86 -4.71 1.18
C GLY A 164 5.28 -6.11 1.03
N TYR A 165 5.99 -7.12 1.56
CA TYR A 165 5.57 -8.53 1.53
C TYR A 165 4.21 -8.76 2.21
N ILE A 166 4.02 -8.25 3.42
CA ILE A 166 2.74 -8.36 4.14
C ILE A 166 1.66 -7.53 3.43
N ASN A 167 2.01 -6.35 2.89
CA ASN A 167 1.06 -5.50 2.18
C ASN A 167 0.50 -6.17 0.92
N VAL A 168 1.33 -6.80 0.09
CA VAL A 168 0.85 -7.49 -1.13
C VAL A 168 -0.03 -8.69 -0.79
N PHE A 169 0.26 -9.40 0.31
CA PHE A 169 -0.61 -10.47 0.80
C PHE A 169 -2.01 -9.94 1.13
N VAL A 170 -2.10 -8.87 1.94
CA VAL A 170 -3.40 -8.26 2.29
C VAL A 170 -4.09 -7.64 1.07
N HIS A 171 -3.35 -7.02 0.16
CA HIS A 171 -3.90 -6.44 -1.07
C HIS A 171 -4.47 -7.49 -2.01
N ALA A 172 -3.89 -8.70 -2.09
CA ALA A 172 -4.48 -9.78 -2.87
C ALA A 172 -5.91 -10.10 -2.40
N PHE A 173 -6.13 -10.21 -1.08
CA PHE A 173 -7.48 -10.39 -0.51
C PHE A 173 -8.38 -9.17 -0.69
N MET A 174 -7.83 -7.97 -0.54
CA MET A 174 -8.59 -6.72 -0.72
C MET A 174 -9.12 -6.58 -2.15
N TYR A 175 -8.28 -6.77 -3.17
CA TYR A 175 -8.70 -6.68 -4.57
C TYR A 175 -9.59 -7.85 -4.99
N ALA A 176 -9.39 -9.05 -4.42
CA ALA A 176 -10.34 -10.16 -4.59
C ALA A 176 -11.74 -9.75 -4.10
N TYR A 177 -11.83 -9.20 -2.89
CA TYR A 177 -13.09 -8.68 -2.36
C TYR A 177 -13.69 -7.58 -3.23
N TYR A 178 -12.89 -6.60 -3.69
CA TYR A 178 -13.39 -5.55 -4.59
C TYR A 178 -13.93 -6.13 -5.88
N THR A 179 -13.30 -7.18 -6.43
CA THR A 179 -13.78 -7.89 -7.62
C THR A 179 -15.13 -8.55 -7.36
N PHE A 180 -15.28 -9.31 -6.27
CA PHE A 180 -16.55 -9.96 -5.94
C PHE A 180 -17.67 -8.94 -5.65
N ALA A 181 -17.34 -7.85 -4.94
CA ALA A 181 -18.28 -6.79 -4.62
C ALA A 181 -18.77 -5.99 -5.85
N LEU A 182 -18.13 -6.13 -7.03
CA LEU A 182 -18.66 -5.57 -8.28
C LEU A 182 -19.90 -6.34 -8.78
N PHE A 183 -20.03 -7.62 -8.45
CA PHE A 183 -21.14 -8.47 -8.88
C PHE A 183 -22.24 -8.55 -7.83
N ASP A 184 -21.87 -8.76 -6.57
CA ASP A 184 -22.82 -8.88 -5.46
C ASP A 184 -22.22 -8.25 -4.19
N SER A 185 -22.50 -6.97 -3.98
CA SER A 185 -22.00 -6.25 -2.82
C SER A 185 -22.64 -6.70 -1.52
N GLU A 186 -23.91 -7.12 -1.55
CA GLU A 186 -24.65 -7.45 -0.33
C GLU A 186 -24.15 -8.75 0.28
N ARG A 187 -23.95 -9.78 -0.56
CA ARG A 187 -23.43 -11.07 -0.12
C ARG A 187 -22.00 -10.99 0.41
N CYS A 188 -21.20 -10.03 -0.06
CA CYS A 188 -19.81 -9.86 0.37
C CYS A 188 -19.65 -8.92 1.57
N ASN A 189 -20.70 -8.25 2.05
CA ASN A 189 -20.57 -7.23 3.11
C ASN A 189 -19.95 -7.76 4.42
N TRP A 190 -20.18 -9.03 4.76
CA TRP A 190 -19.60 -9.63 5.97
C TRP A 190 -18.07 -9.76 5.88
N LEU A 191 -17.52 -10.02 4.69
CA LEU A 191 -16.07 -10.13 4.46
C LEU A 191 -15.34 -8.79 4.68
N LYS A 192 -16.02 -7.67 4.40
CA LYS A 192 -15.47 -6.31 4.54
C LYS A 192 -14.85 -6.08 5.92
N LYS A 193 -15.50 -6.60 6.97
CA LYS A 193 -15.02 -6.50 8.35
C LYS A 193 -13.71 -7.25 8.55
N TYR A 194 -13.62 -8.49 8.08
CA TYR A 194 -12.43 -9.33 8.21
C TYR A 194 -11.24 -8.77 7.43
N ILE A 195 -11.47 -8.20 6.25
CA ILE A 195 -10.43 -7.52 5.47
C ILE A 195 -9.89 -6.31 6.24
N THR A 196 -10.78 -5.51 6.85
CA THR A 196 -10.36 -4.38 7.68
C THR A 196 -9.53 -4.84 8.88
N GLN A 197 -9.89 -5.97 9.51
CA GLN A 197 -9.12 -6.57 10.60
C GLN A 197 -7.74 -7.06 10.14
N MET A 198 -7.65 -7.70 8.97
CA MET A 198 -6.37 -8.07 8.35
C MET A 198 -5.52 -6.83 8.07
N GLN A 199 -6.13 -5.75 7.58
CA GLN A 199 -5.45 -4.48 7.33
C GLN A 199 -4.93 -3.83 8.62
N MET A 200 -5.63 -3.98 9.75
CA MET A 200 -5.11 -3.51 11.04
C MET A 200 -3.99 -4.41 11.58
N ALA A 201 -4.15 -5.73 11.43
CA ALA A 201 -3.14 -6.70 11.84
C ALA A 201 -1.81 -6.50 11.10
N GLN A 202 -1.81 -6.22 9.79
CA GLN A 202 -0.57 -5.91 9.06
C GLN A 202 0.17 -4.71 9.65
N PHE A 203 -0.52 -3.62 10.01
CA PHE A 203 0.14 -2.43 10.55
C PHE A 203 0.76 -2.72 11.91
N PHE A 204 0.04 -3.49 12.75
CA PHE A 204 0.55 -3.94 14.04
C PHE A 204 1.79 -4.83 13.90
N ILE A 205 1.75 -5.82 12.99
CA ILE A 205 2.89 -6.69 12.70
C ILE A 205 4.08 -5.87 12.19
N ASN A 206 3.86 -4.92 11.28
CA ASN A 206 4.90 -4.05 10.75
C ASN A 206 5.55 -3.17 11.83
N ILE A 207 4.78 -2.68 12.81
CA ILE A 207 5.31 -1.93 13.96
C ILE A 207 6.25 -2.82 14.78
N ILE A 208 5.81 -4.04 15.12
CA ILE A 208 6.62 -4.99 15.88
C ILE A 208 7.90 -5.33 15.10
N HIS A 209 7.76 -5.71 13.83
CA HIS A 209 8.89 -6.08 12.98
C HIS A 209 9.91 -4.95 12.86
N SER A 210 9.47 -3.72 12.63
CA SER A 210 10.36 -2.56 12.53
C SER A 210 11.04 -2.22 13.87
N SER A 211 10.40 -2.55 15.00
CA SER A 211 10.97 -2.34 16.33
C SER A 211 12.13 -3.29 16.63
N ILE A 212 12.22 -4.45 15.95
CA ILE A 212 13.32 -5.42 16.14
C ILE A 212 14.67 -4.77 15.82
N VAL A 213 14.75 -3.91 14.79
CA VAL A 213 15.96 -3.17 14.40
C VAL A 213 16.50 -2.29 15.55
N LEU A 214 15.63 -1.80 16.43
CA LEU A 214 16.03 -0.98 17.59
C LEU A 214 16.57 -1.84 18.74
N ILE A 215 16.11 -3.08 18.85
CA ILE A 215 16.43 -3.99 19.96
C ILE A 215 17.67 -4.84 19.63
N GLN A 216 17.90 -5.14 18.34
CA GLN A 216 19.06 -5.90 17.88
C GLN A 216 20.30 -4.98 17.81
N PRO A 217 21.30 -5.16 18.70
CA PRO A 217 22.47 -4.28 18.75
C PRO A 217 23.34 -4.40 17.50
N ASP A 218 23.49 -5.62 16.97
CA ASP A 218 24.35 -5.95 15.83
C ASP A 218 23.67 -5.74 14.47
N CYS A 219 22.46 -5.17 14.45
CA CYS A 219 21.74 -4.94 13.21
C CYS A 219 22.34 -3.77 12.42
N THR A 220 22.89 -4.06 11.25
CA THR A 220 23.50 -3.06 10.35
C THR A 220 22.48 -2.33 9.48
N TYR A 221 21.20 -2.73 9.53
CA TYR A 221 20.13 -2.02 8.84
C TYR A 221 19.95 -0.60 9.42
N PRO A 222 19.74 0.44 8.59
CA PRO A 222 19.76 1.82 9.08
C PRO A 222 18.63 2.11 10.08
N LYS A 223 18.98 2.31 11.36
CA LYS A 223 18.01 2.54 12.45
C LYS A 223 17.14 3.78 12.26
N TRP A 224 17.59 4.76 11.46
CA TRP A 224 16.78 5.95 11.20
C TRP A 224 15.49 5.64 10.43
N THR A 225 15.41 4.54 9.67
CA THR A 225 14.20 4.19 8.91
C THR A 225 13.03 3.90 9.84
N THR A 226 13.30 3.37 11.05
CA THR A 226 12.25 3.09 12.04
C THR A 226 11.56 4.36 12.53
N LEU A 227 12.24 5.51 12.51
CA LEU A 227 11.68 6.83 12.82
C LEU A 227 10.63 7.27 11.79
N VAL A 228 10.62 6.68 10.60
CA VAL A 228 9.62 6.92 9.56
C VAL A 228 8.56 5.81 9.57
N ILE A 229 8.99 4.55 9.57
CA ILE A 229 8.11 3.38 9.41
C ILE A 229 7.19 3.18 10.63
N ILE A 230 7.70 3.30 11.86
CA ILE A 230 6.89 3.07 13.06
C ILE A 230 5.81 4.14 13.21
N PRO A 231 6.12 5.46 13.15
CA PRO A 231 5.07 6.48 13.22
C PRO A 231 4.05 6.37 12.09
N GLN A 232 4.50 6.09 10.86
CA GLN A 232 3.60 5.91 9.71
C GLN A 232 2.61 4.75 9.93
N ASN A 233 3.09 3.56 10.32
CA ASN A 233 2.22 2.42 10.57
C ASN A 233 1.32 2.64 11.80
N THR A 234 1.81 3.33 12.83
CA THR A 234 1.02 3.70 14.01
C THR A 234 -0.13 4.64 13.64
N PHE A 235 0.15 5.65 12.83
CA PHE A 235 -0.88 6.58 12.35
C PHE A 235 -1.91 5.86 11.47
N MET A 236 -1.47 4.98 10.57
CA MET A 236 -2.36 4.15 9.75
C MET A 236 -3.23 3.22 10.61
N LEU A 237 -2.66 2.56 11.61
CA LEU A 237 -3.40 1.72 12.55
C LEU A 237 -4.48 2.53 13.28
N PHE A 238 -4.16 3.74 13.73
CA PHE A 238 -5.14 4.63 14.38
C PHE A 238 -6.29 4.99 13.43
N LEU A 239 -6.01 5.39 12.19
CA LEU A 239 -7.05 5.76 11.23
C LEU A 239 -7.95 4.57 10.87
N PHE A 240 -7.37 3.38 10.69
CA PHE A 240 -8.13 2.15 10.44
C PHE A 240 -8.95 1.73 11.66
N PHE A 241 -8.43 1.89 12.86
CA PHE A 241 -9.17 1.64 14.09
C PHE A 241 -10.36 2.61 14.24
N ASP A 242 -10.17 3.91 13.96
CA ASP A 242 -11.27 4.88 13.98
C ASP A 242 -12.33 4.56 12.92
N PHE A 243 -11.92 4.20 11.70
CA PHE A 243 -12.82 3.70 10.67
C PHE A 243 -13.61 2.47 11.15
N TYR A 244 -12.91 1.46 11.69
CA TYR A 244 -13.52 0.23 12.19
C TYR A 244 -14.54 0.50 13.29
N ARG A 245 -14.19 1.38 14.24
CA ARG A 245 -15.08 1.77 15.35
C ARG A 245 -16.34 2.47 14.84
N LYS A 246 -16.22 3.39 13.89
CA LYS A 246 -17.35 4.12 13.31
C LYS A 246 -18.26 3.20 12.50
N GLU A 247 -17.69 2.36 11.65
CA GLU A 247 -18.43 1.53 10.70
C GLU A 247 -19.07 0.29 11.35
N TYR A 248 -18.39 -0.36 12.30
CA TYR A 248 -18.80 -1.68 12.80
C TYR A 248 -19.24 -1.70 14.26
N ILE A 249 -18.72 -0.80 15.12
CA ILE A 249 -19.06 -0.78 16.55
C ILE A 249 -20.22 0.19 16.80
N LYS A 250 -20.06 1.46 16.41
CA LYS A 250 -21.08 2.49 16.64
C LYS A 250 -22.37 2.19 15.88
N LYS A 251 -22.27 1.90 14.58
CA LYS A 251 -23.45 1.58 13.76
C LYS A 251 -24.27 0.42 14.34
N LYS A 252 -23.61 -0.67 14.76
CA LYS A 252 -24.28 -1.81 15.41
C LYS A 252 -24.95 -1.42 16.73
N SER A 253 -24.31 -0.56 17.53
CA SER A 253 -24.91 -0.06 18.77
C SER A 253 -26.14 0.81 18.51
N ASP A 254 -26.14 1.62 17.46
CA ASP A 254 -27.26 2.50 17.11
C ASP A 254 -28.43 1.69 16.52
N ASP A 255 -28.14 0.71 15.67
CA ASP A 255 -29.13 -0.24 15.15
C ASP A 255 -29.83 -1.00 16.29
N ASN A 256 -29.07 -1.51 17.27
CA ASN A 256 -29.62 -2.19 18.45
C ASN A 256 -30.48 -1.26 19.34
N LYS A 257 -30.07 0.00 19.52
CA LYS A 257 -30.84 0.98 20.31
C LYS A 257 -32.14 1.38 19.63
N ASN A 258 -32.13 1.48 18.30
CA ASN A 258 -33.34 1.78 17.54
C ASN A 258 -34.31 0.60 17.55
N HIS A 259 -33.81 -0.64 17.52
CA HIS A 259 -34.66 -1.82 17.64
C HIS A 259 -35.42 -1.86 18.99
N HIS A 260 -34.72 -1.61 20.11
CA HIS A 260 -35.34 -1.54 21.45
C HIS A 260 -36.25 -0.32 21.69
N ARG A 261 -36.31 0.65 20.78
CA ARG A 261 -37.27 1.79 20.87
C ARG A 261 -38.55 1.56 20.09
N VAL A 262 -38.58 0.56 19.21
CA VAL A 262 -39.72 0.24 18.34
C VAL A 262 -40.55 -0.92 18.92
N GLU A 263 -40.01 -1.65 19.90
CA GLU A 263 -40.73 -2.61 20.76
C GLU A 263 -41.31 -1.91 22.00
#